data_AF-G2G448-F1
#
_entry.id   AF-G2G448-F1
#
_cell.length_a   1.000
_cell.length_b   1.000
_cell.length_c   1.000
_cell.angle_alpha   90.00
_cell.angle_beta   90.00
_cell.angle_gamma   90.00
#
_symmetry.space_group_name_H-M   'P 1'
#
loop_
_entity.id
_entity.type
_entity.pdbx_description
1 polymer ?
#
loop_
_entity_poly.entity_id
_entity_poly.type
_entity_poly.pdbx_seq_one_letter_code
_entity_poly.pdbx_strand_id
1 'polypeptide(L)'
;MPSFCFRPRRPDEDYDAYEQAFIRAWNSFCSRRRLNPYPAQSTGDRYLDARNASTEYAARPRWGVLRHTLGRLARQLRQRLTPGPHSPR
;
A
#
# COMPACT_ATOMS: atom_id res chain seq x y z
N MET A 1 3.55 -2.81 -6.36
CA MET A 1 4.00 -1.96 -5.23
C MET A 1 4.91 -2.84 -4.38
N PRO A 2 6.12 -2.41 -4.02
CA PRO A 2 7.06 -3.23 -3.28
C PRO A 2 6.54 -3.40 -1.86
N SER A 3 6.29 -4.64 -1.47
CA SER A 3 5.92 -4.99 -0.11
C SER A 3 7.14 -4.79 0.79
N PHE A 4 6.96 -4.13 1.92
CA PHE A 4 7.97 -4.15 2.96
C PHE A 4 8.08 -5.58 3.48
N CYS A 5 9.25 -6.20 3.31
CA CYS A 5 9.54 -7.54 3.79
C CYS A 5 10.68 -7.45 4.80
N PHE A 6 10.46 -7.98 6.00
CA PHE A 6 11.48 -8.11 7.03
C PHE A 6 11.53 -9.56 7.51
N ARG A 7 12.71 -10.04 7.90
CA ARG A 7 12.88 -11.42 8.34
C ARG A 7 12.07 -11.72 9.61
N PRO A 8 11.58 -12.96 9.80
CA PRO A 8 11.00 -13.35 11.09
C PRO A 8 12.04 -13.32 12.21
N ARG A 9 11.58 -13.11 13.45
CA ARG A 9 12.41 -13.18 14.67
C ARG A 9 12.89 -14.61 14.89
N ARG A 10 14.15 -14.78 15.27
CA ARG A 10 14.69 -16.10 15.67
C ARG A 10 14.31 -16.42 17.13
N PRO A 11 14.21 -17.70 17.53
CA PRO A 11 13.84 -18.06 18.90
C PRO A 11 14.78 -17.47 19.96
N ASP A 12 16.09 -17.52 19.69
CA ASP A 12 17.16 -17.09 20.60
C ASP A 12 17.57 -15.63 20.45
N GLU A 13 16.80 -14.85 19.68
CA GLU A 13 17.09 -13.45 19.42
C GLU A 13 16.36 -12.56 20.42
N ASP A 14 17.13 -11.66 21.05
CA ASP A 14 16.61 -10.62 21.93
C ASP A 14 15.52 -9.79 21.22
N TYR A 15 14.40 -9.62 21.91
CA TYR A 15 13.23 -8.96 21.33
C TYR A 15 13.51 -7.49 21.03
N ASP A 16 14.18 -6.78 21.93
CA ASP A 16 14.45 -5.35 21.78
C ASP A 16 15.43 -5.09 20.64
N ALA A 17 16.49 -5.90 20.54
CA ALA A 17 17.43 -5.84 19.42
C ALA A 17 16.73 -6.13 18.08
N TYR A 18 15.84 -7.12 18.05
CA TYR A 18 15.04 -7.43 16.86
C TYR A 18 14.10 -6.26 16.50
N GLU A 19 13.42 -5.68 17.48
CA GLU A 19 12.50 -4.56 17.29
C GLU A 19 13.24 -3.30 16.78
N GLN A 20 14.41 -2.99 17.35
CA GLN A 20 15.24 -1.89 16.85
C GLN A 20 15.71 -2.12 15.42
N ALA A 21 16.11 -3.36 15.08
CA ALA A 21 16.49 -3.71 13.71
C ALA A 21 15.30 -3.55 12.73
N PHE A 22 14.10 -3.95 13.16
CA PHE A 22 12.87 -3.75 12.40
C PHE A 22 12.57 -2.26 12.17
N ILE A 23 12.60 -1.44 13.22
CA ILE A 23 12.34 0.01 13.15
C ILE A 23 13.33 0.67 12.18
N ARG A 24 14.62 0.32 12.24
CA ARG A 24 15.64 0.84 11.31
C ARG A 24 15.34 0.46 9.86
N ALA A 25 14.99 -0.80 9.61
CA ALA A 25 14.65 -1.27 8.26
C ALA A 25 13.38 -0.59 7.72
N TRP A 26 12.36 -0.42 8.56
CA TRP A 26 11.13 0.28 8.23
C TRP A 26 11.38 1.76 7.88
N ASN A 27 12.11 2.48 8.72
CA ASN A 27 12.47 3.88 8.46
C ASN A 27 13.26 4.04 7.16
N SER A 28 14.19 3.13 6.88
CA SER A 28 14.95 3.14 5.62
C SER A 28 14.04 2.91 4.40
N PHE A 29 13.10 1.96 4.51
CA PHE A 29 12.10 1.73 3.46
C PHE A 29 11.23 2.97 3.22
N CYS A 30 10.71 3.57 4.29
CA CYS A 30 9.89 4.78 4.19
C CYS A 30 10.66 5.96 3.59
N SER A 31 11.90 6.18 4.03
CA SER A 31 12.78 7.23 3.48
C SER A 31 12.99 7.08 1.97
N ARG A 32 13.37 5.88 1.50
CA ARG A 32 13.56 5.58 0.07
C ARG A 32 12.29 5.78 -0.76
N ARG A 33 11.12 5.64 -0.13
CA ARG A 33 9.81 5.73 -0.78
C ARG A 33 9.11 7.07 -0.55
N ARG A 34 9.71 8.00 0.20
CA ARG A 34 9.10 9.26 0.64
C ARG A 34 7.75 9.03 1.33
N LEU A 35 7.67 7.99 2.16
CA LEU A 35 6.50 7.66 2.98
C LEU A 35 6.71 8.17 4.40
N ASN A 36 5.61 8.46 5.11
CA ASN A 36 5.67 8.73 6.54
C ASN A 36 5.84 7.39 7.30
N PRO A 37 6.92 7.19 8.08
CA PRO A 37 7.12 5.97 8.86
C PRO A 37 6.13 5.81 10.01
N TYR A 38 5.53 6.90 10.50
CA TYR A 38 4.59 6.89 11.62
C TYR A 38 3.31 7.63 11.21
N PRO A 39 2.45 7.02 10.37
CA PRO A 39 1.17 7.62 10.02
C PRO A 39 0.26 7.70 11.27
N ALA A 40 -0.58 8.73 11.32
CA ALA A 40 -1.63 8.82 12.33
C ALA A 40 -2.64 7.68 12.12
N GLN A 41 -3.15 7.11 13.23
CA GLN A 41 -4.26 6.17 13.16
C GLN A 41 -5.50 6.83 12.56
N SER A 42 -6.27 6.07 11.78
CA SER A 42 -7.53 6.58 11.19
C SER A 42 -8.62 6.87 12.24
N THR A 43 -8.46 6.37 13.47
CA THR A 43 -9.46 6.41 14.56
C THR A 43 -8.96 7.10 15.84
N GLY A 44 -7.81 7.80 15.82
CA GLY A 44 -7.35 8.55 16.99
C GLY A 44 -6.08 9.38 16.78
N ASP A 45 -5.76 10.23 17.76
CA ASP A 45 -4.58 11.11 17.82
C ASP A 45 -3.26 10.36 18.14
N ARG A 46 -3.22 9.03 17.97
CA ARG A 46 -2.02 8.24 18.22
C ARG A 46 -1.32 7.89 16.92
N TYR A 47 -0.02 8.13 16.91
CA TYR A 47 0.86 7.65 15.84
C TYR A 47 1.01 6.14 15.93
N LEU A 48 0.99 5.48 14.76
CA LEU A 48 1.29 4.05 14.68
C LEU A 48 2.78 3.81 14.88
N ASP A 49 3.12 2.84 15.71
CA ASP A 49 4.45 2.23 15.78
C ASP A 49 4.80 1.56 14.44
N ALA A 50 6.09 1.32 14.21
CA ALA A 50 6.59 0.82 12.93
C ALA A 50 5.91 -0.49 12.49
N ARG A 51 5.56 -1.37 13.44
CA ARG A 51 4.96 -2.67 13.14
C ARG A 51 3.50 -2.51 12.69
N ASN A 52 2.72 -1.74 13.43
CA ASN A 52 1.35 -1.43 13.04
C ASN A 52 1.29 -0.60 11.76
N ALA A 53 2.20 0.36 11.58
CA ALA A 53 2.32 1.15 10.35
C ALA A 53 2.59 0.23 9.14
N SER A 54 3.54 -0.70 9.26
CA SER A 54 3.85 -1.64 8.18
C SER A 54 2.66 -2.53 7.79
N THR A 55 1.87 -2.95 8.79
CA THR A 55 0.67 -3.76 8.59
C THR A 55 -0.43 -2.95 7.93
N GLU A 56 -0.63 -1.70 8.37
CA GLU A 56 -1.63 -0.80 7.78
C GLU A 56 -1.28 -0.49 6.31
N TYR A 57 -0.01 -0.20 6.00
CA TYR A 57 0.43 0.01 4.63
C TYR A 57 0.27 -1.24 3.74
N ALA A 58 0.41 -2.45 4.30
CA ALA A 58 0.14 -3.69 3.58
C ALA A 58 -1.37 -3.91 3.37
N ALA A 59 -2.21 -3.50 4.32
CA ALA A 59 -3.66 -3.63 4.26
C ALA A 59 -4.34 -2.58 3.37
N ARG A 60 -3.73 -1.41 3.16
CA ARG A 60 -4.28 -0.34 2.31
C ARG A 60 -4.47 -0.88 0.88
N PRO A 61 -5.71 -1.00 0.38
CA PRO A 61 -5.96 -1.52 -0.94
C PRO A 61 -5.27 -0.61 -1.96
N ARG A 62 -4.51 -1.26 -2.85
CA ARG A 62 -3.71 -0.69 -3.93
C ARG A 62 -4.34 0.60 -4.50
N TRP A 63 -3.86 1.76 -4.04
CA TRP A 63 -4.21 3.07 -4.59
C TRP A 63 -3.92 3.20 -6.10
N GLY A 64 -3.22 2.23 -6.70
CA GLY A 64 -2.98 2.14 -8.15
C GLY A 64 -3.88 1.16 -8.93
N VAL A 65 -4.52 0.16 -8.29
CA VAL A 65 -5.36 -0.80 -9.04
C VAL A 65 -6.75 -0.26 -9.28
N LEU A 66 -7.38 0.39 -8.30
CA LEU A 66 -8.72 0.97 -8.49
C LEU A 66 -8.75 2.01 -9.63
N ARG A 67 -7.70 2.82 -9.80
CA ARG A 67 -7.64 3.82 -10.88
C ARG A 67 -7.49 3.20 -12.27
N HIS A 68 -6.74 2.10 -12.39
CA HIS A 68 -6.62 1.38 -13.66
C HIS A 68 -7.87 0.58 -14.00
N THR A 69 -8.51 -0.08 -13.04
CA THR A 69 -9.72 -0.87 -13.29
C THR A 69 -10.92 0.04 -13.57
N LEU A 70 -11.10 1.14 -12.82
CA LEU A 70 -12.16 2.13 -13.09
C LEU A 70 -11.95 2.85 -14.42
N GLY A 71 -10.71 3.23 -14.76
CA GLY A 71 -10.41 3.84 -16.06
C GLY A 71 -10.69 2.90 -17.24
N ARG A 72 -10.46 1.60 -17.07
CA ARG A 72 -10.75 0.58 -18.10
C ARG A 72 -12.25 0.29 -18.22
N LEU A 73 -12.96 0.19 -17.10
CA LEU A 73 -14.43 0.05 -17.06
C LEU A 73 -15.14 1.27 -17.67
N ALA A 74 -14.72 2.49 -17.32
CA ALA A 74 -15.28 3.72 -17.91
C ALA A 74 -15.06 3.79 -19.42
N ARG A 75 -13.90 3.33 -19.91
CA ARG A 75 -13.59 3.30 -21.35
C ARG A 75 -14.39 2.22 -22.09
N GLN A 76 -14.61 1.05 -21.48
CA GLN A 76 -15.48 -0.01 -22.04
C GLN A 76 -16.96 0.39 -22.04
N LEU A 77 -17.45 1.05 -20.98
CA LEU A 77 -18.83 1.56 -20.94
C LEU A 77 -19.05 2.66 -22.00
N ARG A 78 -18.07 3.55 -22.21
CA ARG A 78 -18.16 4.58 -23.24
C ARG A 78 -18.18 4.01 -24.66
N GLN A 79 -17.47 2.92 -24.92
CA GLN A 79 -17.55 2.20 -26.21
C GLN A 79 -18.87 1.47 -26.42
N ARG A 80 -19.53 0.99 -25.35
CA ARG A 80 -20.86 0.36 -25.45
C ARG A 80 -22.01 1.36 -25.61
N LEU A 81 -21.87 2.55 -25.05
CA LEU A 81 -22.89 3.61 -25.09
C LEU A 81 -22.72 4.59 -26.25
N THR A 82 -21.65 4.49 -27.02
CA THR A 82 -21.53 5.19 -28.30
C THR A 82 -22.00 4.21 -29.39
N PRO A 83 -23.29 4.18 -29.77
CA PRO A 83 -23.67 3.52 -30.99
C PRO A 83 -22.89 4.19 -32.11
N GLY A 84 -21.97 3.45 -32.72
CA GLY A 84 -21.42 3.87 -34.01
C GLY A 84 -22.61 4.12 -34.94
N PRO A 85 -22.69 5.26 -35.64
CA PRO A 85 -23.74 5.47 -36.61
C PRO A 85 -23.65 4.32 -37.63
N HIS A 86 -24.79 3.69 -37.84
CA HIS A 86 -25.11 2.84 -38.99
C HIS A 86 -24.13 3.00 -40.16
N SER A 87 -23.49 1.91 -40.55
CA SER A 87 -23.10 1.72 -41.94
C SER A 87 -23.68 0.39 -42.40
N PRO A 88 -24.86 0.40 -43.06
CA PRO A 88 -25.32 -0.74 -43.81
C PRO A 88 -24.54 -0.80 -45.12
N ARG A 89 -23.89 -1.92 -45.38
CA ARG A 89 -23.69 -2.41 -46.74
C ARG A 89 -23.49 -3.91 -46.75
#